data_AF-A0A1V2KF40-F1
#
_entry.id   AF-A0A1V2KF40-F1
#
_cell.length_a   1.000
_cell.length_b   1.000
_cell.length_c   1.000
_cell.angle_alpha   90.00
_cell.angle_beta   90.00
_cell.angle_gamma   90.00
#
_symmetry.space_group_name_H-M   'P 1'
#
loop_
_entity.id
_entity.type
_entity.pdbx_description
1 polymer ?
#
loop_
_entity_poly.entity_id
_entity_poly.type
_entity_poly.pdbx_seq_one_letter_code
_entity_poly.pdbx_strand_id
1 'polypeptide(L)'
;MTHARCLAALDAWFDVRARRRWGLSGIDEYRGFRLGSKLVMTHKGQAFELAFKHRQLDSGPDVYRACDSLQQTISRLYRQAGIKQGSSHSGRSSLAAKVLAATGDVEIVQTMLGHACLDHSKPYLTVDMQAVRRAFELALA
;
A
#
# COMPACT_ATOMS: atom_id res chain seq x y z
N MET A 1 10.09 -3.77 -0.71
CA MET A 1 9.08 -4.67 -1.31
C MET A 1 9.83 -5.78 -2.04
N THR A 2 10.06 -6.93 -1.40
CA THR A 2 11.09 -7.90 -1.83
C THR A 2 10.58 -9.31 -2.07
N HIS A 3 9.28 -9.56 -1.86
CA HIS A 3 8.74 -10.92 -1.98
C HIS A 3 8.64 -11.34 -3.45
N ALA A 4 9.36 -12.40 -3.84
CA ALA A 4 9.49 -12.85 -5.23
C ALA A 4 8.15 -13.02 -5.97
N ARG A 5 7.13 -13.59 -5.31
CA ARG A 5 5.80 -13.75 -5.93
C ARG A 5 5.11 -12.42 -6.23
N CYS A 6 5.35 -11.39 -5.41
CA CYS A 6 4.77 -10.06 -5.64
C CYS A 6 5.44 -9.39 -6.84
N LEU A 7 6.76 -9.49 -6.95
CA LEU A 7 7.52 -9.00 -8.09
C LEU A 7 7.06 -9.70 -9.38
N ALA A 8 7.00 -11.03 -9.39
CA ALA A 8 6.52 -11.80 -10.54
C ALA A 8 5.08 -11.43 -10.95
N ALA A 9 4.19 -11.19 -9.98
CA ALA A 9 2.83 -10.75 -10.27
C ALA A 9 2.78 -9.33 -10.86
N LEU A 10 3.65 -8.43 -10.40
CA LEU A 10 3.78 -7.09 -10.97
C LEU A 10 4.35 -7.12 -12.38
N ASP A 11 5.37 -7.94 -12.63
CA ASP A 11 5.94 -8.13 -13.96
C ASP A 11 4.90 -8.67 -14.95
N ALA A 12 4.18 -9.73 -14.57
CA ALA A 12 3.09 -10.27 -15.37
C ALA A 12 1.99 -9.23 -15.63
N TRP A 13 1.70 -8.37 -14.66
CA TRP A 13 0.74 -7.28 -14.82
C TRP A 13 1.24 -6.20 -15.80
N PHE A 14 2.52 -5.81 -15.72
CA PHE A 14 3.11 -4.90 -16.68
C PHE A 14 3.10 -5.48 -18.10
N ASP A 15 3.34 -6.79 -18.27
CA ASP A 15 3.25 -7.44 -19.58
C ASP A 15 1.83 -7.42 -20.16
N VAL A 16 0.81 -7.61 -19.31
CA VAL A 16 -0.60 -7.43 -19.71
C VAL A 16 -0.85 -6.00 -20.17
N ARG A 17 -0.36 -5.01 -19.41
CA ARG A 17 -0.53 -3.60 -19.76
C ARG A 17 0.17 -3.25 -21.08
N ALA A 18 1.39 -3.74 -21.30
CA ALA A 18 2.15 -3.50 -22.52
C ALA A 18 1.42 -4.08 -23.75
N ARG A 19 0.99 -5.36 -23.67
CA ARG A 19 0.24 -6.01 -24.76
C ARG A 19 -1.07 -5.31 -25.08
N ARG A 20 -1.76 -4.75 -24.07
CA ARG A 20 -3.02 -4.01 -24.25
C ARG A 20 -2.82 -2.51 -24.50
N ARG A 21 -1.57 -2.05 -24.57
CA ARG A 21 -1.19 -0.64 -24.74
C ARG A 21 -1.76 0.30 -23.67
N TRP A 22 -1.88 -0.19 -22.44
CA TRP A 22 -2.48 0.55 -21.34
C TRP A 22 -1.48 1.44 -20.59
N GLY A 23 -1.64 2.74 -20.77
CA GLY A 23 -0.82 3.75 -20.13
C GLY A 23 0.62 3.76 -20.65
N LEU A 24 0.86 3.32 -21.90
CA LEU A 24 2.17 3.43 -22.53
C LEU A 24 2.52 4.91 -22.79
N SER A 25 3.76 5.27 -22.52
CA SER A 25 4.35 6.54 -22.97
C SER A 25 4.79 6.41 -24.42
N GLY A 26 4.86 7.55 -25.12
CA GLY A 26 5.50 7.63 -26.44
C GLY A 26 6.98 8.03 -26.36
N ILE A 27 7.53 8.11 -25.15
CA ILE A 27 8.88 8.55 -24.82
C ILE A 27 9.53 7.54 -23.86
N ASP A 28 10.86 7.62 -23.70
CA ASP A 28 11.65 6.68 -22.90
C ASP A 28 11.43 6.89 -21.38
N GLU A 29 10.27 6.42 -20.90
CA GLU A 29 9.91 6.39 -19.48
C GLU A 29 10.15 5.00 -18.89
N TYR A 30 10.10 4.89 -17.56
CA TYR A 30 10.30 3.62 -16.85
C TYR A 30 9.40 2.50 -17.41
N ARG A 31 10.06 1.51 -18.05
CA ARG A 31 9.41 0.36 -18.72
C ARG A 31 8.40 0.77 -19.80
N GLY A 32 8.53 1.96 -20.38
CA GLY A 32 7.65 2.49 -21.42
C GLY A 32 6.25 2.87 -20.95
N PHE A 33 6.02 3.03 -19.65
CA PHE A 33 4.72 3.46 -19.09
C PHE A 33 4.76 4.93 -18.65
N ARG A 34 3.65 5.64 -18.88
CA ARG A 34 3.41 6.99 -18.39
C ARG A 34 3.54 7.04 -16.87
N LEU A 35 4.38 7.93 -16.34
CA LEU A 35 4.61 8.14 -14.91
C LEU A 35 3.32 8.47 -14.15
N GLY A 36 2.42 9.26 -14.77
CA GLY A 36 1.13 9.62 -14.19
C GLY A 36 0.05 8.52 -14.26
N SER A 37 0.31 7.40 -14.95
CA SER A 37 -0.68 6.32 -15.08
C SER A 37 -0.85 5.58 -13.76
N LYS A 38 -2.10 5.21 -13.44
CA LYS A 38 -2.36 4.40 -12.25
C LYS A 38 -1.81 2.99 -12.43
N LEU A 39 -1.16 2.46 -11.39
CA LEU A 39 -0.60 1.12 -11.41
C LEU A 39 -1.70 0.07 -11.61
N VAL A 40 -2.76 0.16 -10.82
CA VAL A 40 -3.93 -0.72 -10.90
C VAL A 40 -5.00 -0.04 -11.73
N MET A 41 -5.46 -0.73 -12.78
CA MET A 41 -6.40 -0.21 -13.78
C MET A 41 -7.62 -1.12 -13.88
N THR A 42 -8.71 -0.57 -14.39
CA THR A 42 -9.91 -1.35 -14.72
C THR A 42 -9.64 -2.30 -15.88
N HIS A 43 -10.58 -3.21 -16.16
CA HIS A 43 -10.51 -4.11 -17.32
C HIS A 43 -10.48 -3.38 -18.68
N LYS A 44 -10.74 -2.06 -18.70
CA LYS A 44 -10.66 -1.19 -19.88
C LYS A 44 -9.33 -0.42 -19.97
N GLY A 45 -8.42 -0.59 -19.01
CA GLY A 45 -7.16 0.16 -18.96
C GLY A 45 -7.28 1.60 -18.46
N GLN A 46 -8.38 1.92 -17.78
CA GLN A 46 -8.62 3.24 -17.20
C GLN A 46 -8.37 3.23 -15.70
N ALA A 47 -8.17 4.41 -15.11
CA ALA A 47 -8.18 4.54 -13.66
C ALA A 47 -9.55 4.13 -13.09
N PHE A 48 -9.55 3.61 -11.87
CA PHE A 48 -10.82 3.41 -11.18
C PHE A 48 -11.42 4.75 -10.76
N GLU A 49 -12.75 4.84 -10.86
CA GLU A 49 -13.50 6.01 -10.41
C GLU A 49 -13.38 6.23 -8.91
N LEU A 50 -13.39 7.50 -8.52
CA LEU A 50 -13.38 7.93 -7.13
C LEU A 50 -14.73 8.57 -6.78
N ALA A 51 -15.42 7.99 -5.81
CA ALA A 51 -16.67 8.52 -5.28
C ALA A 51 -16.39 9.52 -4.15
N PHE A 52 -17.16 10.61 -4.10
CA PHE A 52 -17.17 11.49 -2.95
C PHE A 52 -17.85 10.81 -1.76
N LYS A 53 -17.25 10.96 -0.58
CA LYS A 53 -17.75 10.45 0.69
C LYS A 53 -17.83 11.62 1.65
N HIS A 54 -19.01 11.79 2.24
CA HIS A 54 -19.28 12.79 3.24
C HIS A 54 -19.33 12.08 4.60
N ARG A 55 -18.51 12.53 5.55
CA ARG A 55 -18.48 12.02 6.91
C ARG A 55 -18.66 13.18 7.87
N GLN A 56 -19.54 13.03 8.85
CA GLN A 56 -19.59 13.94 9.99
C GLN A 56 -18.57 13.46 11.02
N LEU A 57 -17.63 14.35 11.38
CA LEU A 57 -16.67 14.15 12.47
C LEU A 57 -16.95 15.17 13.57
N ASP A 58 -16.44 14.92 14.77
CA ASP A 58 -16.53 15.88 15.89
C ASP A 58 -15.86 17.23 15.56
N SER A 59 -14.89 17.22 14.63
CA SER A 59 -14.22 18.40 14.09
C SER A 59 -14.98 19.10 12.94
N GLY A 60 -16.14 18.59 12.54
CA GLY A 60 -16.95 19.09 11.43
C GLY A 60 -17.09 18.13 10.25
N PRO A 61 -17.84 18.54 9.20
CA PRO A 61 -18.05 17.73 8.01
C PRO A 61 -16.77 17.58 7.21
N ASP A 62 -16.39 16.33 6.92
CA ASP A 62 -15.26 15.98 6.09
C ASP A 62 -15.72 15.34 4.77
N VAL A 63 -15.12 15.76 3.66
CA VAL A 63 -15.43 15.27 2.32
C VAL A 63 -14.17 14.73 1.69
N TYR A 64 -14.14 13.42 1.49
CA TYR A 64 -12.99 12.73 0.91
C TYR A 64 -13.40 11.90 -0.31
N ARG A 65 -12.41 11.48 -1.10
CA ARG A 65 -12.61 10.65 -2.29
C ARG A 65 -12.17 9.23 -2.01
N ALA A 66 -13.02 8.26 -2.30
CA ALA A 66 -12.77 6.84 -2.07
C ALA A 66 -12.96 6.02 -3.35
N CYS A 67 -12.10 5.01 -3.52
CA CYS A 67 -12.19 4.07 -4.62
C CYS A 67 -12.87 2.77 -4.18
N ASP A 68 -14.21 2.81 -4.05
CA ASP A 68 -14.97 1.67 -3.50
C ASP A 68 -14.85 0.41 -4.38
N SER A 69 -14.84 0.59 -5.70
CA SER A 69 -14.76 -0.52 -6.67
C SER A 69 -13.43 -1.29 -6.56
N LEU A 70 -12.31 -0.58 -6.43
CA LEU A 70 -11.01 -1.20 -6.19
C LEU A 70 -10.97 -1.85 -4.80
N GLN A 71 -11.46 -1.16 -3.77
CA GLN A 71 -11.50 -1.68 -2.41
C GLN A 71 -12.30 -2.98 -2.32
N GLN A 72 -13.47 -3.05 -2.97
CA GLN A 72 -14.29 -4.27 -3.03
C GLN A 72 -13.57 -5.41 -3.75
N THR A 73 -12.88 -5.10 -4.86
CA THR A 73 -12.11 -6.09 -5.63
C THR A 73 -11.00 -6.70 -4.77
N ILE A 74 -10.20 -5.87 -4.10
CA ILE A 74 -9.13 -6.34 -3.19
C ILE A 74 -9.71 -7.10 -2.00
N SER A 75 -10.81 -6.62 -1.40
CA SER A 75 -11.44 -7.29 -0.26
C SER A 75 -12.00 -8.67 -0.63
N ARG A 76 -12.42 -8.86 -1.89
CA ARG A 76 -12.81 -10.18 -2.42
C ARG A 76 -11.61 -11.10 -2.58
N LEU A 77 -10.49 -10.59 -3.08
CA LEU A 77 -9.25 -11.37 -3.19
C LEU A 77 -8.75 -11.84 -1.82
N TYR A 78 -8.78 -10.98 -0.80
CA TYR A 78 -8.45 -11.39 0.57
C TYR A 78 -9.34 -12.52 1.07
N ARG A 79 -10.66 -12.40 0.88
CA ARG A 79 -11.61 -13.46 1.25
C ARG A 79 -11.36 -14.77 0.52
N GLN A 80 -11.09 -14.71 -0.79
CA GLN A 80 -10.78 -15.89 -1.60
C GLN A 80 -9.46 -16.57 -1.20
N ALA A 81 -8.48 -15.78 -0.73
CA ALA A 81 -7.23 -16.29 -0.17
C ALA A 81 -7.37 -16.82 1.27
N GLY A 82 -8.58 -16.81 1.85
CA GLY A 82 -8.83 -17.24 3.23
C GLY A 82 -8.43 -16.22 4.31
N ILE A 83 -8.08 -14.99 3.92
CA ILE A 83 -7.70 -13.92 4.85
C ILE A 83 -8.98 -13.30 5.44
N LYS A 84 -9.19 -13.52 6.74
CA LYS A 84 -10.31 -12.93 7.49
C LYS A 84 -9.98 -11.48 7.85
N GLN A 85 -10.98 -10.60 7.75
CA GLN A 85 -10.86 -9.15 8.07
C GLN A 85 -9.77 -8.38 7.28
N GLY A 86 -9.33 -8.93 6.14
CA GLY A 86 -8.39 -8.26 5.26
C GLY A 86 -8.98 -6.96 4.70
N SER A 87 -8.25 -5.86 4.91
CA SER A 87 -8.59 -4.51 4.44
C SER A 87 -7.36 -3.77 3.92
N SER A 88 -7.57 -2.65 3.23
CA SER A 88 -6.48 -1.76 2.80
C SER A 88 -5.62 -1.30 4.00
N HIS A 89 -6.26 -0.96 5.12
CA HIS A 89 -5.57 -0.54 6.33
C HIS A 89 -4.69 -1.67 6.89
N SER A 90 -5.23 -2.89 7.07
CA SER A 90 -4.45 -4.04 7.55
C SER A 90 -3.28 -4.41 6.62
N GLY A 91 -3.46 -4.22 5.30
CA GLY A 91 -2.40 -4.41 4.31
C GLY A 91 -1.29 -3.38 4.45
N ARG A 92 -1.64 -2.11 4.67
CA ARG A 92 -0.68 -1.03 4.96
C ARG A 92 0.08 -1.30 6.26
N SER A 93 -0.58 -1.75 7.31
CA SER A 93 0.10 -2.16 8.57
C SER A 93 1.05 -3.31 8.37
N SER A 94 0.63 -4.34 7.63
CA SER A 94 1.50 -5.47 7.32
C SER A 94 2.72 -5.06 6.48
N LEU A 95 2.56 -4.11 5.56
CA LEU A 95 3.68 -3.55 4.78
C LEU A 95 4.66 -2.81 5.68
N ALA A 96 4.16 -1.91 6.54
CA ALA A 96 4.97 -1.12 7.46
C ALA A 96 5.83 -2.00 8.37
N ALA A 97 5.20 -3.00 9.01
CA ALA A 97 5.89 -3.95 9.87
C ALA A 97 6.99 -4.74 9.12
N LYS A 98 6.72 -5.17 7.89
CA LYS A 98 7.71 -5.89 7.06
C LYS A 98 8.87 -5.01 6.62
N VAL A 99 8.61 -3.75 6.28
CA VAL A 99 9.66 -2.80 5.90
C VAL A 99 10.53 -2.50 7.12
N LEU A 100 9.92 -2.21 8.26
CA LEU A 100 10.65 -1.98 9.51
C LEU A 100 11.53 -3.18 9.89
N ALA A 101 10.98 -4.40 9.80
CA ALA A 101 11.74 -5.61 10.11
C ALA A 101 12.91 -5.85 9.14
N ALA A 102 12.79 -5.40 7.88
CA ALA A 102 13.81 -5.59 6.86
C ALA A 102 14.90 -4.49 6.89
N THR A 103 14.55 -3.25 7.24
CA THR A 103 15.47 -2.10 7.18
C THR A 103 15.93 -1.63 8.55
N GLY A 104 15.17 -1.89 9.60
CA GLY A 104 15.36 -1.29 10.93
C GLY A 104 15.10 0.22 10.97
N ASP A 105 14.62 0.81 9.87
CA ASP A 105 14.57 2.25 9.67
C ASP A 105 13.13 2.74 9.54
N VAL A 106 12.72 3.59 10.50
CA VAL A 106 11.39 4.17 10.59
C VAL A 106 11.17 5.27 9.56
N GLU A 107 12.22 5.99 9.13
CA GLU A 107 12.12 7.02 8.10
C GLU A 107 11.78 6.38 6.74
N ILE A 108 12.41 5.25 6.42
CA ILE A 108 12.06 4.47 5.22
C ILE A 108 10.59 4.02 5.25
N VAL A 109 10.10 3.57 6.41
CA VAL A 109 8.68 3.21 6.59
C VAL A 109 7.79 4.44 6.35
N GLN A 110 8.14 5.60 6.90
CA GLN A 110 7.40 6.84 6.71
C GLN A 110 7.32 7.23 5.23
N THR A 111 8.45 7.21 4.52
CA THR A 111 8.53 7.51 3.08
C THR A 111 7.66 6.54 2.28
N MET A 112 7.74 5.24 2.56
CA MET A 112 6.95 4.22 1.84
C MET A 112 5.45 4.33 2.11
N LEU A 113 5.04 4.74 3.30
CA LEU A 113 3.63 4.95 3.63
C LEU A 113 3.10 6.32 3.15
N GLY A 114 4.00 7.25 2.81
CA GLY A 114 3.65 8.61 2.39
C GLY A 114 3.08 9.45 3.54
N HIS A 115 3.55 9.23 4.78
CA HIS A 115 3.10 10.03 5.93
C HIS A 115 3.95 11.30 6.05
N ALA A 116 3.30 12.46 6.11
CA ALA A 116 3.99 13.74 6.31
C ALA A 116 4.59 13.89 7.72
N CYS A 117 4.07 13.16 8.71
CA CYS A 117 4.54 13.18 10.10
C CYS A 117 4.79 11.75 10.61
N LEU A 118 5.86 11.58 11.39
CA LEU A 118 6.22 10.33 12.08
C LEU A 118 5.13 9.88 13.06
N ASP A 119 4.38 10.79 13.67
CA ASP A 119 3.30 10.41 14.59
C ASP A 119 2.20 9.57 13.92
N HIS A 120 2.01 9.75 12.60
CA HIS A 120 1.04 8.97 11.83
C HIS A 120 1.57 7.58 11.44
N SER A 121 2.87 7.30 11.57
CA SER A 121 3.43 5.95 11.37
C SER A 121 3.40 5.10 12.64
N LYS A 122 3.30 5.71 13.83
CA LYS A 122 3.23 5.00 15.13
C LYS A 122 2.20 3.87 15.19
N PRO A 123 0.95 4.01 14.69
CA PRO A 123 -0.03 2.90 14.70
C PRO A 123 0.38 1.68 13.87
N TYR A 124 1.40 1.83 13.02
CA TYR A 124 1.86 0.79 12.10
C TYR A 124 3.17 0.13 12.55
N LEU A 125 3.78 0.59 13.66
CA LEU A 125 4.98 0.03 14.25
C LEU A 125 4.61 -1.02 15.29
N THR A 126 4.31 -2.23 14.85
CA THR A 126 4.23 -3.38 15.77
C THR A 126 5.67 -3.82 16.08
N VAL A 127 6.16 -3.46 17.26
CA VAL A 127 7.47 -3.90 17.75
C VAL A 127 7.33 -5.29 18.35
N ASP A 128 8.21 -6.22 17.97
CA ASP A 128 8.30 -7.53 18.61
C ASP A 128 8.65 -7.37 20.10
N MET A 129 7.88 -8.00 20.98
CA MET A 129 8.10 -7.95 22.43
C MET A 129 9.48 -8.48 22.83
N GLN A 130 10.09 -9.38 22.05
CA GLN A 130 11.47 -9.81 22.30
C GLN A 130 12.50 -8.70 22.00
N ALA A 131 12.24 -7.83 21.02
CA ALA A 131 13.06 -6.66 20.77
C ALA A 131 12.92 -5.63 21.89
N VAL A 132 11.69 -5.41 22.39
CA VAL A 132 11.44 -4.55 23.55
C VAL A 132 12.18 -5.07 24.79
N ARG A 133 12.11 -6.37 25.04
CA ARG A 133 12.78 -7.01 26.17
C ARG A 133 14.31 -6.83 26.12
N ARG A 134 14.93 -7.08 24.97
CA ARG A 134 16.37 -6.87 24.77
C ARG A 134 16.79 -5.42 24.97
N ALA A 135 15.97 -4.46 24.49
CA ALA A 135 16.25 -3.04 24.70
C ALA A 135 16.22 -2.66 26.19
N PHE A 136 15.25 -3.20 26.95
CA PHE A 136 15.19 -3.01 28.40
C PHE A 136 16.38 -3.64 29.14
N GLU A 137 16.78 -4.85 28.75
CA GLU A 137 17.95 -5.52 29.33
C GLU A 137 19.25 -4.74 29.09
N LEU A 138 19.41 -4.09 27.93
CA LEU A 138 20.55 -3.23 27.61
C LEU A 138 20.53 -1.87 28.34
N ALA A 139 19.34 -1.31 28.57
CA ALA A 139 19.21 0.00 29.22
C ALA A 139 19.32 -0.05 30.75
N LEU A 140 19.13 -1.24 31.34
CA LEU A 140 19.24 -1.50 32.78
C LEU A 140 20.60 -2.09 33.19
N ALA A 141 21.49 -2.35 32.23
CA ALA A 141 22.87 -2.77 32.43
C ALA A 141 23.81 -1.54 32.52
#